data_AF-A0AAV3J0S9-F1
#
_entry.id   AF-A0AAV3J0S9-F1
#
_cell.length_a   1.000
_cell.length_b   1.000
_cell.length_c   1.000
_cell.angle_alpha   90.00
_cell.angle_beta   90.00
_cell.angle_gamma   90.00
#
_symmetry.space_group_name_H-M   'P 1'
#
loop_
_entity.id
_entity.type
_entity.pdbx_description
1 polymer ?
#
loop_
_entity_poly.entity_id
_entity_poly.type
_entity_poly.pdbx_seq_one_letter_code
_entity_poly.pdbx_strand_id
1 'polypeptide(L)'
;MNAVDMINKHYDELTKSERKVADYIVSNKDKVIHNTISDLKQLLNVGDATINRLCKKVGFSGFTDLKISIAKNNVKLEHDSFNNTDLLNKIKETLDRTHELIDKNDYREVVRLIEEKRHIYILGKGQSGLAATDLEKLLLRNGVQSTALLDSDFQINAATVMTSDDLLIVFSLTGRTADLIDAINIAKENDVTVIGITNYLLSPIAKLSNVVLQSSYDELFNSPVPGRMSQMYISGLIVDIYENNQHASRSIEIREKTLKRIMSRRVEE
;
A
#
# COMPACT_ATOMS: atom_id res chain seq x y z
N MET A 1 3.99 20.65 23.22
CA MET A 1 5.15 20.00 23.86
C MET A 1 5.48 18.77 23.06
N ASN A 2 6.75 18.54 22.75
CA ASN A 2 7.19 17.53 21.78
C ASN A 2 7.25 16.13 22.45
N ALA A 3 7.03 15.04 21.72
CA ALA A 3 7.04 13.67 22.26
C ALA A 3 8.33 13.29 23.02
N VAL A 4 9.48 13.73 22.53
CA VAL A 4 10.80 13.56 23.16
C VAL A 4 10.87 14.34 24.47
N ASP A 5 10.34 15.56 24.51
CA ASP A 5 10.29 16.35 25.75
C ASP A 5 9.45 15.63 26.81
N MET A 6 8.32 15.05 26.39
CA MET A 6 7.43 14.29 27.27
C MET A 6 8.07 13.00 27.78
N ILE A 7 8.83 12.30 26.93
CA ILE A 7 9.61 11.12 27.31
C ILE A 7 10.68 11.49 28.32
N ASN A 8 11.49 12.52 28.04
CA ASN A 8 12.55 12.96 28.93
C ASN A 8 12.00 13.42 30.29
N LYS A 9 10.87 14.12 30.30
CA LYS A 9 10.21 14.60 31.53
C LYS A 9 9.81 13.47 32.48
N HIS A 10 9.32 12.34 31.95
CA HIS A 10 8.82 11.22 32.76
C HIS A 10 9.83 10.05 32.80
N TYR A 11 11.04 10.24 32.28
CA TYR A 11 12.00 9.16 32.07
C TYR A 11 12.34 8.42 33.37
N ASP A 12 12.44 9.15 34.48
CA ASP A 12 12.79 8.56 35.77
C ASP A 12 11.68 7.69 36.38
N GLU A 13 10.44 7.93 35.97
CA GLU A 13 9.28 7.15 36.40
C GLU A 13 9.11 5.86 35.58
N LEU A 14 9.88 5.69 34.50
CA LEU A 14 9.77 4.53 33.60
C LEU A 14 10.40 3.27 34.21
N THR A 15 9.70 2.14 34.06
CA THR A 15 10.26 0.82 34.35
C THR A 15 11.40 0.47 33.38
N LYS A 16 12.23 -0.54 33.70
CA LYS A 16 13.34 -0.96 32.82
C LYS A 16 12.90 -1.28 31.39
N SER A 17 11.76 -1.95 31.22
CA SER A 17 11.23 -2.29 29.89
C SER A 17 10.63 -1.08 29.18
N GLU A 18 10.05 -0.13 29.90
CA GLU A 18 9.57 1.14 29.34
C GLU A 18 10.74 2.04 28.90
N ARG A 19 11.83 2.08 29.68
CA ARG A 19 13.06 2.82 29.33
C ARG A 19 13.68 2.31 28.04
N LYS A 20 13.77 0.99 27.85
CA LYS A 20 14.21 0.40 26.56
C LYS A 20 13.45 0.94 25.36
N VAL A 21 12.12 1.06 25.49
CA VAL A 21 11.27 1.57 24.42
C VAL A 21 11.47 3.09 24.26
N ALA A 22 11.53 3.84 25.35
CA ALA A 22 11.80 5.28 25.34
C ALA A 22 13.15 5.62 24.70
N ASP A 23 14.22 4.92 25.07
CA ASP A 23 15.57 5.11 24.53
C ASP A 23 15.60 4.88 23.02
N TYR A 24 14.98 3.78 22.57
CA TYR A 24 14.86 3.50 21.15
C TYR A 24 14.14 4.63 20.42
N ILE A 25 13.02 5.12 20.99
CA ILE A 25 12.23 6.22 20.41
C ILE A 25 13.05 7.51 20.30
N VAL A 26 13.77 7.89 21.36
CA VAL A 26 14.56 9.12 21.40
C VAL A 26 15.75 9.05 20.44
N SER A 27 16.41 7.89 20.33
CA SER A 27 17.58 7.70 19.47
C SER A 27 17.24 7.43 18.00
N ASN A 28 16.02 6.99 17.68
CA ASN A 28 15.64 6.57 16.33
C ASN A 28 14.33 7.23 15.86
N LYS A 29 14.16 8.53 16.12
CA LYS A 29 12.93 9.28 15.83
C LYS A 29 12.40 9.07 14.41
N ASP A 30 13.30 9.06 13.42
CA ASP A 30 12.96 8.88 12.01
C ASP A 30 12.58 7.44 11.65
N LYS A 31 13.06 6.43 12.40
CA LYS A 31 12.66 5.03 12.19
C LYS A 31 11.37 4.68 12.93
N VAL A 32 11.19 5.25 14.11
CA VAL A 32 10.06 4.95 15.01
C VAL A 32 8.72 5.32 14.39
N ILE A 33 8.68 6.41 13.60
CA ILE A 33 7.47 6.79 12.86
C ILE A 33 6.99 5.67 11.91
N HIS A 34 7.93 4.83 11.46
CA HIS A 34 7.71 3.73 10.52
C HIS A 34 7.50 2.36 11.15
N ASN A 35 7.73 2.23 12.46
CA ASN A 35 7.50 0.97 13.15
C ASN A 35 6.02 0.78 13.52
N THR A 36 5.56 -0.46 13.47
CA THR A 36 4.35 -0.94 14.15
C THR A 36 4.67 -1.33 15.60
N ILE A 37 3.63 -1.53 16.41
CA ILE A 37 3.81 -2.09 17.75
C ILE A 37 4.50 -3.46 17.65
N SER A 38 4.08 -4.30 16.70
CA SER A 38 4.68 -5.62 16.46
C SER A 38 6.17 -5.55 16.14
N ASP A 39 6.59 -4.58 15.33
CA ASP A 39 8.02 -4.41 15.00
C ASP A 39 8.83 -4.06 16.24
N LEU A 40 8.32 -3.15 17.09
CA LEU A 40 8.97 -2.78 18.34
C LEU A 40 9.03 -3.94 19.35
N LYS A 41 7.99 -4.77 19.42
CA LYS A 41 8.03 -5.97 20.26
C LYS A 41 9.18 -6.88 19.86
N GLN A 42 9.31 -7.16 18.56
CA GLN A 42 10.31 -8.07 18.04
C GLN A 42 11.71 -7.48 18.19
N LEU A 43 11.86 -6.19 17.91
CA LEU A 43 13.14 -5.50 17.97
C LEU A 43 13.66 -5.33 19.40
N LEU A 44 12.78 -5.01 20.34
CA LEU A 44 13.16 -4.66 21.71
C LEU A 44 12.89 -5.77 22.74
N ASN A 45 12.27 -6.87 22.29
CA ASN A 45 11.82 -7.99 23.12
C ASN A 45 10.91 -7.51 24.28
N VAL A 46 9.83 -6.80 23.94
CA VAL A 46 8.85 -6.25 24.89
C VAL A 46 7.43 -6.65 24.51
N GLY A 47 6.52 -6.69 25.48
CA GLY A 47 5.08 -6.93 25.22
C GLY A 47 4.32 -5.65 24.84
N ASP A 48 3.18 -5.82 24.15
CA ASP A 48 2.29 -4.71 23.70
C ASP A 48 1.88 -3.77 24.84
N ALA A 49 1.58 -4.37 25.99
CA ALA A 49 1.20 -3.64 27.19
C ALA A 49 2.30 -2.68 27.67
N THR A 50 3.58 -3.00 27.44
CA THR A 50 4.71 -2.14 27.82
C THR A 50 4.74 -0.89 26.94
N ILE A 51 4.61 -1.06 25.63
CA ILE A 51 4.60 0.05 24.66
C ILE A 51 3.40 0.97 24.95
N ASN A 52 2.21 0.40 25.16
CA ASN A 52 1.02 1.19 25.45
C ASN A 52 1.07 1.89 26.83
N ARG A 53 1.65 1.24 27.86
CA ARG A 53 1.85 1.88 29.18
C ARG A 53 2.81 3.05 29.09
N LEU A 54 3.92 2.91 28.37
CA LEU A 54 4.84 4.02 28.12
C LEU A 54 4.10 5.19 27.49
N CYS A 55 3.35 4.95 26.40
CA CYS A 55 2.61 6.01 25.69
C CYS A 55 1.66 6.76 26.64
N LYS A 56 0.89 6.04 27.45
CA LYS A 56 0.00 6.65 28.44
C LYS A 56 0.74 7.45 29.51
N LYS A 57 1.85 6.92 30.03
CA LYS A 57 2.66 7.57 31.07
C LYS A 57 3.29 8.87 30.58
N VAL A 58 3.72 8.90 29.31
CA VAL A 58 4.28 10.11 28.68
C VAL A 58 3.20 11.01 28.05
N GLY A 59 1.92 10.79 28.36
CA GLY A 59 0.83 11.72 28.04
C GLY A 59 0.14 11.53 26.69
N PHE A 60 0.29 10.36 26.06
CA PHE A 60 -0.35 10.03 24.78
C PHE A 60 -1.40 8.93 24.93
N SER A 61 -2.47 9.01 24.13
CA SER A 61 -3.57 8.05 24.15
C SER A 61 -3.14 6.63 23.71
N GLY A 62 -2.09 6.53 22.91
CA GLY A 62 -1.48 5.28 22.46
C GLY A 62 -0.29 5.51 21.55
N PHE A 63 0.25 4.43 20.98
CA PHE A 63 1.46 4.51 20.14
C PHE A 63 1.26 5.34 18.88
N THR A 64 0.09 5.27 18.24
CA THR A 64 -0.22 6.10 17.06
C THR A 64 -0.15 7.60 17.36
N ASP A 65 -0.72 8.02 18.49
CA ASP A 65 -0.73 9.42 18.94
C ASP A 65 0.69 9.92 19.26
N LEU A 66 1.50 9.07 19.91
CA LEU A 66 2.92 9.34 20.13
C LEU A 66 3.67 9.53 18.80
N LYS A 67 3.46 8.65 17.81
CA LYS A 67 4.08 8.78 16.48
C LYS A 67 3.68 10.07 15.77
N ILE A 68 2.41 10.47 15.86
CA ILE A 68 1.91 11.74 15.31
C ILE A 68 2.64 12.93 15.92
N SER A 69 2.88 12.91 17.24
CA SER A 69 3.61 13.96 17.92
C SER A 69 5.08 14.02 17.51
N ILE A 70 5.77 12.88 17.38
CA ILE A 70 7.16 12.82 16.88
C ILE A 70 7.23 13.43 15.48
N ALA A 71 6.37 12.99 14.58
CA ALA A 71 6.44 13.41 13.19
C ALA A 71 6.06 14.88 12.96
N LYS A 72 5.08 15.43 13.69
CA LYS A 72 4.77 16.87 13.62
C LYS A 72 5.98 17.74 13.95
N ASN A 73 6.87 17.28 14.81
CA ASN A 73 8.10 18.01 15.13
C ASN A 73 9.15 17.86 14.03
N ASN A 74 9.27 16.68 13.41
CA ASN A 74 10.13 16.49 12.24
C ASN A 74 9.69 17.37 11.06
N VAL A 75 8.39 17.42 10.76
CA VAL A 75 7.81 18.26 9.69
C VAL A 75 8.01 19.76 9.95
N LYS A 76 7.92 20.21 11.22
CA LYS A 76 8.22 21.60 11.59
C LYS A 76 9.69 21.99 11.38
N LEU A 77 10.62 21.04 11.47
CA LEU A 77 12.04 21.27 11.22
C LEU A 77 12.37 21.27 9.71
N GLU A 78 11.58 20.58 8.89
CA GLU A 78 11.76 20.51 7.43
C GLU A 78 11.12 21.69 6.67
N HIS A 79 10.12 22.36 7.25
CA HIS A 79 9.30 23.38 6.56
C HIS A 79 10.00 24.72 6.25
N ASP A 80 11.26 24.93 6.66
CA ASP A 80 12.02 26.16 6.38
C ASP A 80 12.76 26.14 5.02
N SER A 81 12.63 25.09 4.19
CA SER A 81 13.13 25.14 2.82
C SER A 81 12.24 24.37 1.84
N PHE A 82 11.70 25.05 0.82
CA PHE A 82 11.09 24.39 -0.32
C PHE A 82 12.19 23.76 -1.17
N ASN A 83 12.45 22.45 -0.98
CA ASN A 83 13.49 21.72 -1.69
C ASN A 83 12.88 20.66 -2.62
N ASN A 84 12.65 21.02 -3.89
CA ASN A 84 12.10 20.12 -4.92
C ASN A 84 12.92 18.83 -5.14
N THR A 85 14.21 18.84 -4.79
CA THR A 85 15.09 17.67 -4.94
C THR A 85 14.73 16.55 -3.96
N ASP A 86 14.17 16.89 -2.79
CA ASP A 86 13.81 15.91 -1.77
C ASP A 86 12.70 14.97 -2.23
N LEU A 87 11.64 15.49 -2.84
CA LEU A 87 10.55 14.65 -3.37
C LEU A 87 11.05 13.72 -4.48
N LEU A 88 11.88 14.21 -5.40
CA LEU A 88 12.44 13.39 -6.47
C LEU A 88 13.30 12.25 -5.90
N ASN A 89 14.16 12.54 -4.93
CA ASN A 89 14.99 11.53 -4.29
C ASN A 89 14.14 10.50 -3.54
N LYS A 90 13.11 10.94 -2.81
CA LYS A 90 12.14 10.05 -2.15
C LYS A 90 11.43 9.14 -3.15
N ILE A 91 11.01 9.65 -4.31
CA ILE A 91 10.40 8.83 -5.37
C ILE A 91 11.41 7.78 -5.87
N LYS A 92 12.64 8.17 -6.19
CA LYS A 92 13.69 7.25 -6.66
C LYS A 92 13.97 6.15 -5.65
N GLU A 93 14.26 6.51 -4.40
CA GLU A 93 14.54 5.53 -3.33
C GLU A 93 13.37 4.56 -3.14
N THR A 94 12.14 5.07 -3.19
CA THR A 94 10.93 4.25 -3.07
C THR A 94 10.82 3.23 -4.21
N LEU A 95 11.09 3.66 -5.45
CA LEU A 95 11.05 2.79 -6.62
C LEU A 95 12.18 1.76 -6.57
N ASP A 96 13.41 2.15 -6.21
CA ASP A 96 14.55 1.25 -6.09
C ASP A 96 14.27 0.16 -5.04
N ARG A 97 13.79 0.56 -3.85
CA ARG A 97 13.41 -0.38 -2.78
C ARG A 97 12.25 -1.29 -3.19
N THR A 98 11.27 -0.76 -3.92
CA THR A 98 10.17 -1.58 -4.44
C THR A 98 10.70 -2.58 -5.46
N HIS A 99 11.65 -2.18 -6.31
CA HIS A 99 12.29 -3.06 -7.29
C HIS A 99 13.06 -4.21 -6.64
N GLU A 100 13.78 -3.94 -5.54
CA GLU A 100 14.52 -4.95 -4.78
C GLU A 100 13.62 -6.03 -4.16
N LEU A 101 12.34 -5.73 -3.92
CA LEU A 101 11.37 -6.65 -3.33
C LEU A 101 10.65 -7.55 -4.36
N ILE A 102 10.95 -7.40 -5.65
CA ILE A 102 10.29 -8.15 -6.72
C ILE A 102 10.70 -9.63 -6.68
N ASP A 103 9.73 -10.51 -6.46
CA ASP A 103 9.84 -11.92 -6.79
C ASP A 103 9.22 -12.20 -8.16
N LYS A 104 10.05 -12.61 -9.13
CA LYS A 104 9.61 -12.88 -10.51
C LYS A 104 8.56 -14.00 -10.59
N ASN A 105 8.56 -14.95 -9.65
CA ASN A 105 7.58 -16.03 -9.64
C ASN A 105 6.19 -15.51 -9.26
N ASP A 106 6.11 -14.63 -8.28
CA ASP A 106 4.85 -14.01 -7.87
C ASP A 106 4.24 -13.21 -9.02
N TYR A 107 5.03 -12.41 -9.73
CA TYR A 107 4.54 -11.66 -10.90
C TYR A 107 4.08 -12.56 -12.05
N ARG A 108 4.78 -13.67 -12.31
CA ARG A 108 4.36 -14.66 -13.31
C ARG A 108 3.04 -15.32 -12.93
N GLU A 109 2.87 -15.64 -11.65
CA GLU A 109 1.63 -16.21 -11.12
C GLU A 109 0.47 -15.20 -11.23
N VAL A 110 0.71 -13.92 -10.88
CA VAL A 110 -0.29 -12.86 -11.08
C VAL A 110 -0.71 -12.74 -12.55
N VAL A 111 0.23 -12.76 -13.48
CA VAL A 111 -0.08 -12.69 -14.92
C VAL A 111 -0.86 -13.91 -15.39
N ARG A 112 -0.49 -15.13 -14.95
CA ARG A 112 -1.25 -16.36 -15.22
C ARG A 112 -2.70 -16.25 -14.72
N LEU A 113 -2.89 -15.75 -13.51
CA LEU A 113 -4.23 -15.53 -12.94
C LEU A 113 -5.03 -14.49 -13.73
N ILE A 114 -4.40 -13.42 -14.22
CA ILE A 114 -5.06 -12.41 -15.07
C ILE A 114 -5.51 -13.02 -16.41
N GLU A 115 -4.76 -13.97 -16.96
CA GLU A 115 -5.11 -14.65 -18.22
C GLU A 115 -6.26 -15.65 -18.07
N GLU A 116 -6.33 -16.34 -16.93
CA GLU A 116 -7.32 -17.40 -16.67
C GLU A 116 -8.68 -16.85 -16.24
N LYS A 117 -8.69 -15.72 -15.53
CA LYS A 117 -9.91 -15.17 -14.92
C LYS A 117 -10.70 -14.33 -15.90
N ARG A 118 -12.01 -14.39 -15.78
CA ARG A 118 -12.94 -13.73 -16.69
C ARG A 118 -12.96 -12.22 -16.51
N HIS A 119 -12.98 -11.76 -15.26
CA HIS A 119 -13.03 -10.34 -14.90
C HIS A 119 -12.13 -10.06 -13.71
N ILE A 120 -11.45 -8.91 -13.76
CA ILE A 120 -10.52 -8.49 -12.71
C ILE A 120 -11.12 -7.32 -11.94
N TYR A 121 -11.51 -7.53 -10.69
CA TYR A 121 -11.90 -6.46 -9.79
C TYR A 121 -10.68 -5.90 -9.07
N ILE A 122 -10.57 -4.58 -9.02
CA ILE A 122 -9.43 -3.89 -8.43
C ILE A 122 -9.93 -2.93 -7.36
N LEU A 123 -9.55 -3.16 -6.11
CA LEU A 123 -10.00 -2.37 -4.97
C LEU A 123 -8.85 -1.56 -4.38
N GLY A 124 -9.16 -0.37 -3.92
CA GLY A 124 -8.23 0.49 -3.21
C GLY A 124 -8.92 1.74 -2.70
N LYS A 125 -8.32 2.43 -1.72
CA LYS A 125 -8.88 3.66 -1.15
C LYS A 125 -7.87 4.80 -1.25
N GLY A 126 -8.35 6.02 -1.43
CA GLY A 126 -7.51 7.21 -1.52
C GLY A 126 -6.43 7.08 -2.61
N GLN A 127 -5.16 7.22 -2.22
CA GLN A 127 -4.01 7.19 -3.13
C GLN A 127 -3.78 5.80 -3.75
N SER A 128 -3.97 4.75 -2.96
CA SER A 128 -3.97 3.37 -3.47
C SER A 128 -5.13 3.10 -4.43
N GLY A 129 -6.28 3.77 -4.22
CA GLY A 129 -7.40 3.74 -5.16
C GLY A 129 -7.05 4.35 -6.52
N LEU A 130 -6.24 5.41 -6.56
CA LEU A 130 -5.76 5.98 -7.82
C LEU A 130 -4.83 5.03 -8.58
N ALA A 131 -3.97 4.30 -7.87
CA ALA A 131 -3.15 3.24 -8.48
C ALA A 131 -3.99 2.06 -8.99
N ALA A 132 -5.09 1.73 -8.29
CA ALA A 132 -6.06 0.74 -8.76
C ALA A 132 -6.73 1.15 -10.08
N THR A 133 -7.19 2.40 -10.19
CA THR A 133 -7.74 2.95 -11.45
C THR A 133 -6.70 3.01 -12.56
N ASP A 134 -5.44 3.25 -12.23
CA ASP A 134 -4.36 3.20 -13.22
C ASP A 134 -4.20 1.79 -13.79
N LEU A 135 -4.15 0.76 -12.93
CA LEU A 135 -4.06 -0.64 -13.36
C LEU A 135 -5.26 -1.04 -14.24
N GLU A 136 -6.48 -0.67 -13.86
CA GLU A 136 -7.69 -0.91 -14.66
C GLU A 136 -7.50 -0.37 -16.10
N LYS A 137 -7.05 0.87 -16.25
CA LYS A 137 -6.84 1.48 -17.57
C LYS A 137 -5.77 0.75 -18.38
N LEU A 138 -4.68 0.35 -17.74
CA LEU A 138 -3.60 -0.39 -18.39
C LEU A 138 -4.06 -1.78 -18.84
N LEU A 139 -4.86 -2.48 -18.04
CA LEU A 139 -5.44 -3.78 -18.36
C LEU A 139 -6.48 -3.67 -19.48
N LEU A 140 -7.40 -2.71 -19.40
CA LEU A 140 -8.39 -2.46 -20.46
C LEU A 140 -7.71 -2.14 -21.81
N ARG A 141 -6.62 -1.36 -21.80
CA ARG A 141 -5.82 -1.07 -23.00
C ARG A 141 -5.18 -2.32 -23.60
N ASN A 142 -5.03 -3.38 -22.81
CA ASN A 142 -4.51 -4.69 -23.22
C ASN A 142 -5.62 -5.75 -23.40
N GLY A 143 -6.89 -5.34 -23.41
CA GLY A 143 -8.02 -6.22 -23.68
C GLY A 143 -8.47 -7.09 -22.51
N VAL A 144 -7.96 -6.82 -21.31
CA VAL A 144 -8.36 -7.50 -20.08
C VAL A 144 -9.56 -6.77 -19.48
N GLN A 145 -10.66 -7.50 -19.26
CA GLN A 145 -11.84 -6.95 -18.61
C GLN A 145 -11.55 -6.70 -17.13
N SER A 146 -11.60 -5.44 -16.72
CA SER A 146 -11.30 -5.05 -15.35
C SER A 146 -12.18 -3.89 -14.87
N THR A 147 -12.35 -3.78 -13.56
CA THR A 147 -13.11 -2.69 -12.93
C THR A 147 -12.45 -2.25 -11.64
N ALA A 148 -12.10 -0.97 -11.55
CA ALA A 148 -11.60 -0.38 -10.31
C ALA A 148 -12.72 0.25 -9.48
N LEU A 149 -12.80 -0.08 -8.20
CA LEU A 149 -13.79 0.47 -7.26
C LEU A 149 -13.08 1.14 -6.09
N LEU A 150 -13.42 2.40 -5.85
CA LEU A 150 -12.80 3.25 -4.81
C LEU A 150 -13.73 3.49 -3.62
N ASP A 151 -15.03 3.43 -3.86
CA ASP A 151 -16.06 3.61 -2.86
C ASP A 151 -16.26 2.31 -2.08
N SER A 152 -16.30 2.42 -0.75
CA SER A 152 -16.31 1.26 0.15
C SER A 152 -17.61 0.46 0.08
N ASP A 153 -18.76 1.11 -0.11
CA ASP A 153 -20.03 0.40 -0.21
C ASP A 153 -20.09 -0.37 -1.54
N PHE A 154 -19.60 0.23 -2.63
CA PHE A 154 -19.49 -0.47 -3.90
C PHE A 154 -18.44 -1.60 -3.89
N GLN A 155 -17.35 -1.48 -3.12
CA GLN A 155 -16.38 -2.56 -2.93
C GLN A 155 -17.04 -3.79 -2.29
N ILE A 156 -17.86 -3.59 -1.25
CA ILE A 156 -18.60 -4.66 -0.58
C ILE A 156 -19.64 -5.28 -1.53
N ASN A 157 -20.41 -4.45 -2.25
CA ASN A 157 -21.40 -4.92 -3.20
C ASN A 157 -20.77 -5.77 -4.31
N ALA A 158 -19.63 -5.33 -4.84
CA ALA A 158 -18.90 -6.10 -5.84
C ALA A 158 -18.40 -7.43 -5.28
N ALA A 159 -17.74 -7.43 -4.12
CA ALA A 159 -17.25 -8.65 -3.47
C ALA A 159 -18.36 -9.69 -3.25
N THR A 160 -19.56 -9.23 -2.88
CA THR A 160 -20.73 -10.07 -2.63
C THR A 160 -21.18 -10.84 -3.88
N VAL A 161 -21.03 -10.25 -5.07
CA VAL A 161 -21.49 -10.86 -6.33
C VAL A 161 -20.38 -11.51 -7.15
N MET A 162 -19.12 -11.41 -6.70
CA MET A 162 -17.99 -12.10 -7.33
C MET A 162 -18.14 -13.62 -7.21
N THR A 163 -17.48 -14.32 -8.11
CA THR A 163 -17.43 -15.77 -8.18
C THR A 163 -16.00 -16.27 -8.35
N SER A 164 -15.78 -17.58 -8.26
CA SER A 164 -14.48 -18.19 -8.53
C SER A 164 -13.89 -17.89 -9.91
N ASP A 165 -14.69 -17.42 -10.87
CA ASP A 165 -14.23 -17.02 -12.21
C ASP A 165 -13.60 -15.62 -12.23
N ASP A 166 -13.73 -14.87 -11.14
CA ASP A 166 -13.20 -13.52 -10.99
C ASP A 166 -11.84 -13.51 -10.27
N LEU A 167 -11.08 -12.44 -10.50
CA LEU A 167 -9.85 -12.13 -9.74
C LEU A 167 -10.06 -10.85 -8.94
N LEU A 168 -9.62 -10.86 -7.68
CA LEU A 168 -9.60 -9.67 -6.85
C LEU A 168 -8.16 -9.18 -6.62
N ILE A 169 -7.85 -7.96 -7.06
CA ILE A 169 -6.57 -7.29 -6.77
C ILE A 169 -6.83 -6.14 -5.79
N VAL A 170 -6.11 -6.09 -4.68
CA VAL A 170 -6.32 -5.08 -3.62
C VAL A 170 -5.08 -4.26 -3.36
N PHE A 171 -5.19 -2.95 -3.53
CA PHE A 171 -4.15 -1.98 -3.21
C PHE A 171 -4.35 -1.37 -1.82
N SER A 172 -3.38 -1.55 -0.94
CA SER A 172 -3.34 -0.90 0.38
C SER A 172 -1.91 -0.84 0.89
N LEU A 173 -1.30 0.35 0.92
CA LEU A 173 0.08 0.51 1.41
C LEU A 173 0.27 -0.10 2.81
N THR A 174 -0.62 0.22 3.76
CA THR A 174 -0.52 -0.32 5.13
C THR A 174 -0.98 -1.77 5.27
N GLY A 175 -1.80 -2.26 4.33
CA GLY A 175 -2.42 -3.58 4.39
C GLY A 175 -3.46 -3.74 5.50
N ARG A 176 -3.97 -2.63 6.05
CA ARG A 176 -4.81 -2.59 7.27
C ARG A 176 -6.14 -1.84 7.09
N THR A 177 -6.50 -1.45 5.86
CA THR A 177 -7.75 -0.73 5.60
C THR A 177 -8.94 -1.65 5.88
N ALA A 178 -9.75 -1.32 6.90
CA ALA A 178 -10.86 -2.16 7.38
C ALA A 178 -11.85 -2.53 6.27
N ASP A 179 -12.37 -1.54 5.53
CA ASP A 179 -13.33 -1.76 4.44
C ASP A 179 -12.81 -2.74 3.37
N LEU A 180 -11.50 -2.70 3.07
CA LEU A 180 -10.88 -3.63 2.12
C LEU A 180 -10.73 -5.04 2.70
N ILE A 181 -10.45 -5.15 4.00
CA ILE A 181 -10.38 -6.44 4.69
C ILE A 181 -11.75 -7.12 4.66
N ASP A 182 -12.81 -6.36 4.92
CA ASP A 182 -14.19 -6.88 4.87
C ASP A 182 -14.56 -7.36 3.46
N ALA A 183 -14.26 -6.56 2.43
CA ALA A 183 -14.48 -6.96 1.04
C ALA A 183 -13.68 -8.22 0.65
N ILE A 184 -12.43 -8.36 1.10
CA ILE A 184 -11.62 -9.56 0.86
C ILE A 184 -12.25 -10.79 1.52
N ASN A 185 -12.72 -10.68 2.76
CA ASN A 185 -13.33 -11.82 3.45
C ASN A 185 -14.58 -12.31 2.70
N ILE A 186 -15.45 -11.40 2.28
CA ILE A 186 -16.64 -11.72 1.48
C ILE A 186 -16.25 -12.39 0.14
N ALA A 187 -15.27 -11.83 -0.57
CA ALA A 187 -14.80 -12.43 -1.82
C ALA A 187 -14.25 -13.86 -1.62
N LYS A 188 -13.56 -14.11 -0.50
CA LYS A 188 -13.05 -15.45 -0.16
C LYS A 188 -14.15 -16.44 0.20
N GLU A 189 -15.27 -16.00 0.77
CA GLU A 189 -16.46 -16.84 0.97
C GLU A 189 -17.02 -17.35 -0.37
N ASN A 190 -16.78 -16.62 -1.46
CA ASN A 190 -17.16 -16.95 -2.84
C ASN A 190 -16.03 -17.63 -3.64
N ASP A 191 -14.99 -18.14 -2.98
CA ASP A 191 -13.82 -18.80 -3.59
C ASP A 191 -13.03 -17.93 -4.59
N VAL A 192 -13.10 -16.60 -4.45
CA VAL A 192 -12.36 -15.66 -5.29
C VAL A 192 -10.88 -15.68 -4.92
N THR A 193 -10.01 -15.72 -5.94
CA THR A 193 -8.56 -15.58 -5.76
C THR A 193 -8.20 -14.12 -5.49
N VAL A 194 -7.38 -13.87 -4.48
CA VAL A 194 -7.03 -12.52 -4.01
C VAL A 194 -5.54 -12.24 -4.17
N ILE A 195 -5.20 -11.11 -4.78
CA ILE A 195 -3.84 -10.59 -4.89
C ILE A 195 -3.75 -9.31 -4.05
N GLY A 196 -2.77 -9.23 -3.15
CA GLY A 196 -2.53 -8.06 -2.31
C GLY A 196 -1.34 -7.25 -2.78
N ILE A 197 -1.51 -5.94 -2.96
CA ILE A 197 -0.43 -4.99 -3.25
C ILE A 197 -0.25 -4.08 -2.03
N THR A 198 0.75 -4.38 -1.21
CA THR A 198 0.93 -3.79 0.12
C THR A 198 2.39 -3.73 0.54
N ASN A 199 2.72 -2.92 1.55
CA ASN A 199 4.10 -2.81 2.02
C ASN A 199 4.56 -3.94 2.94
N TYR A 200 3.62 -4.58 3.65
CA TYR A 200 3.97 -5.45 4.77
C TYR A 200 3.38 -6.85 4.60
N LEU A 201 4.26 -7.86 4.50
CA LEU A 201 3.86 -9.28 4.42
C LEU A 201 3.10 -9.78 5.65
N LEU A 202 3.27 -9.15 6.81
CA LEU A 202 2.57 -9.53 8.05
C LEU A 202 1.25 -8.77 8.26
N SER A 203 0.85 -7.92 7.30
CA SER A 203 -0.42 -7.19 7.38
C SER A 203 -1.63 -8.12 7.21
N PRO A 204 -2.82 -7.72 7.72
CA PRO A 204 -4.05 -8.47 7.51
C PRO A 204 -4.33 -8.78 6.04
N ILE A 205 -4.22 -7.79 5.14
CA ILE A 205 -4.46 -8.00 3.71
C ILE A 205 -3.47 -9.02 3.14
N ALA A 206 -2.17 -8.89 3.42
CA ALA A 206 -1.17 -9.85 2.94
C ALA A 206 -1.46 -11.30 3.38
N LYS A 207 -1.94 -11.50 4.62
CA LYS A 207 -2.31 -12.83 5.13
C LYS A 207 -3.58 -13.39 4.49
N LEU A 208 -4.46 -12.52 4.01
CA LEU A 208 -5.70 -12.93 3.36
C LEU A 208 -5.50 -13.20 1.86
N SER A 209 -4.47 -12.61 1.24
CA SER A 209 -4.15 -12.79 -0.17
C SER A 209 -3.53 -14.16 -0.48
N ASN A 210 -3.79 -14.66 -1.69
CA ASN A 210 -3.14 -15.83 -2.27
C ASN A 210 -1.73 -15.50 -2.79
N VAL A 211 -1.54 -14.29 -3.34
CA VAL A 211 -0.25 -13.77 -3.81
C VAL A 211 -0.09 -12.34 -3.31
N VAL A 212 1.12 -11.95 -2.90
CA VAL A 212 1.40 -10.60 -2.38
C VAL A 212 2.53 -9.96 -3.17
N LEU A 213 2.26 -8.83 -3.82
CA LEU A 213 3.29 -7.99 -4.44
C LEU A 213 3.64 -6.85 -3.49
N GLN A 214 4.90 -6.78 -3.09
CA GLN A 214 5.33 -5.79 -2.10
C GLN A 214 5.67 -4.45 -2.74
N SER A 215 5.01 -3.39 -2.29
CA SER A 215 5.48 -2.01 -2.46
C SER A 215 6.39 -1.62 -1.28
N SER A 216 7.15 -0.53 -1.38
CA SER A 216 7.94 -0.04 -0.25
C SER A 216 7.79 1.46 -0.08
N TYR A 217 6.83 1.91 0.74
CA TYR A 217 6.74 3.31 1.12
C TYR A 217 6.07 3.57 2.47
N ASP A 218 6.69 4.36 3.33
CA ASP A 218 6.02 4.78 4.56
C ASP A 218 5.34 6.15 4.42
N GLU A 219 4.01 6.12 4.31
CA GLU A 219 3.17 7.28 4.06
C GLU A 219 2.82 8.08 5.33
N LEU A 220 3.07 7.55 6.55
CA LEU A 220 2.40 8.05 7.77
C LEU A 220 2.59 9.57 7.98
N PHE A 221 3.70 10.13 7.51
CA PHE A 221 4.02 11.56 7.60
C PHE A 221 4.75 12.12 6.38
N ASN A 222 4.83 11.34 5.30
CA ASN A 222 5.50 11.75 4.08
C ASN A 222 4.47 12.06 2.97
N SER A 223 4.93 12.67 1.89
CA SER A 223 4.09 12.91 0.71
C SER A 223 3.41 11.60 0.25
N PRO A 224 2.12 11.58 -0.09
CA PRO A 224 1.48 10.37 -0.62
C PRO A 224 2.03 9.91 -1.98
N VAL A 225 2.75 10.80 -2.69
CA VAL A 225 3.12 10.61 -4.09
C VAL A 225 4.06 9.42 -4.29
N PRO A 226 5.18 9.25 -3.57
CA PRO A 226 6.07 8.12 -3.79
C PRO A 226 5.37 6.78 -3.56
N GLY A 227 4.53 6.66 -2.53
CA GLY A 227 3.76 5.44 -2.28
C GLY A 227 2.77 5.09 -3.39
N ARG A 228 2.11 6.10 -3.96
CA ARG A 228 1.29 5.87 -5.17
C ARG A 228 2.16 5.45 -6.36
N MET A 229 3.31 6.09 -6.56
CA MET A 229 4.22 5.77 -7.67
C MET A 229 4.80 4.37 -7.57
N SER A 230 5.09 3.86 -6.37
CA SER A 230 5.54 2.46 -6.20
C SER A 230 4.45 1.46 -6.53
N GLN A 231 3.20 1.72 -6.15
CA GLN A 231 2.07 0.89 -6.55
C GLN A 231 1.80 0.94 -8.06
N MET A 232 1.90 2.12 -8.69
CA MET A 232 1.81 2.25 -10.15
C MET A 232 2.97 1.58 -10.88
N TYR A 233 4.17 1.57 -10.29
CA TYR A 233 5.32 0.84 -10.82
C TYR A 233 5.03 -0.68 -10.85
N ILE A 234 4.45 -1.22 -9.78
CA ILE A 234 3.96 -2.61 -9.74
C ILE A 234 2.91 -2.85 -10.84
N SER A 235 1.94 -1.94 -11.01
CA SER A 235 0.94 -2.03 -12.09
C SER A 235 1.59 -2.09 -13.48
N GLY A 236 2.60 -1.24 -13.72
CA GLY A 236 3.36 -1.22 -14.96
C GLY A 236 4.11 -2.53 -15.21
N LEU A 237 4.72 -3.11 -14.18
CA LEU A 237 5.41 -4.41 -14.29
C LEU A 237 4.46 -5.57 -14.58
N ILE A 238 3.28 -5.61 -13.93
CA ILE A 238 2.26 -6.63 -14.23
C ILE A 238 1.92 -6.60 -15.72
N VAL A 239 1.69 -5.39 -16.26
CA VAL A 239 1.27 -5.19 -17.65
C VAL A 239 2.41 -5.43 -18.63
N ASP A 240 3.63 -5.02 -18.31
CA ASP A 240 4.82 -5.30 -19.13
C ASP A 240 5.06 -6.81 -19.27
N ILE A 241 4.95 -7.56 -18.17
CA ILE A 241 5.10 -9.02 -18.20
C ILE A 241 3.94 -9.67 -18.97
N TYR A 242 2.70 -9.18 -18.78
CA TYR A 242 1.54 -9.64 -19.55
C TYR A 242 1.75 -9.43 -21.06
N GLU A 243 2.24 -8.26 -21.50
CA GLU A 243 2.52 -7.99 -22.92
C GLU A 243 3.62 -8.90 -23.49
N ASN A 244 4.65 -9.20 -22.70
CA ASN A 244 5.77 -10.04 -23.11
C ASN A 244 5.45 -11.55 -23.13
N ASN A 245 4.42 -12.01 -22.41
CA ASN A 245 3.97 -13.42 -22.39
C ASN A 245 3.12 -13.80 -23.62
N GLN A 246 3.61 -13.52 -24.84
CA GLN A 246 2.97 -13.83 -26.12
C GLN A 246 1.69 -13.03 -26.46
N HIS A 247 1.28 -12.06 -25.62
CA HIS A 247 0.11 -11.23 -25.88
C HIS A 247 0.40 -9.95 -26.67
N ALA A 248 1.68 -9.63 -26.95
CA ALA A 248 2.05 -8.42 -27.69
C ALA A 248 1.22 -8.21 -28.97
N SER A 249 1.01 -9.26 -29.77
CA SER A 249 0.19 -9.18 -31.00
C SER A 249 -1.29 -8.88 -30.72
N ARG A 250 -1.90 -9.56 -29.73
CA ARG A 250 -3.29 -9.33 -29.31
C ARG A 250 -3.48 -7.92 -28.73
N SER A 251 -2.56 -7.49 -27.86
CA SER A 251 -2.57 -6.15 -27.29
C SER A 251 -2.46 -5.07 -28.36
N ILE A 252 -1.58 -5.25 -29.36
CA ILE A 252 -1.46 -4.33 -30.50
C ILE A 252 -2.78 -4.29 -31.29
N GLU A 253 -3.37 -5.44 -31.62
CA GLU A 253 -4.63 -5.50 -32.38
C GLU A 253 -5.78 -4.76 -31.66
N ILE A 254 -5.91 -4.97 -30.34
CA ILE A 254 -6.94 -4.32 -29.52
C ILE A 254 -6.70 -2.80 -29.45
N ARG A 255 -5.44 -2.37 -29.28
CA ARG A 255 -5.06 -0.96 -29.30
C ARG A 255 -5.38 -0.32 -30.65
N GLU A 256 -5.05 -0.97 -31.76
CA GLU A 256 -5.38 -0.49 -33.10
C GLU A 256 -6.89 -0.37 -33.32
N LYS A 257 -7.66 -1.40 -32.96
CA LYS A 257 -9.13 -1.39 -33.08
C LYS A 257 -9.74 -0.26 -32.26
N THR A 258 -9.21 -0.01 -31.06
CA THR A 258 -9.65 1.07 -30.18
C THR A 258 -9.29 2.44 -30.74
N LEU A 259 -8.05 2.62 -31.21
CA LEU A 259 -7.58 3.87 -31.83
C LEU A 259 -8.40 4.21 -33.08
N LYS A 260 -8.66 3.24 -33.96
CA LYS A 260 -9.52 3.43 -35.15
C LYS A 260 -10.91 3.95 -34.76
N ARG A 261 -11.51 3.42 -33.69
CA ARG A 261 -12.81 3.87 -33.17
C ARG A 261 -12.79 5.25 -32.52
N ILE A 262 -11.69 5.62 -31.88
CA ILE A 262 -11.53 6.96 -31.29
C ILE A 262 -11.32 7.99 -32.39
N MET A 263 -10.44 7.71 -33.36
CA MET A 263 -10.15 8.62 -34.47
C MET A 263 -11.33 8.79 -35.42
N SER A 264 -12.20 7.79 -35.55
CA SER A 264 -13.44 7.90 -36.34
C SER A 264 -14.51 8.78 -35.67
N ARG A 265 -14.34 9.18 -34.40
CA ARG A 265 -15.20 10.18 -33.76
C ARG A 265 -14.80 11.59 -34.25
N ARG A 266 -15.07 11.89 -35.51
CA ARG A 266 -15.22 13.29 -35.92
C ARG A 266 -16.62 13.71 -35.51
N VAL A 267 -16.69 14.68 -34.59
CA VAL A 267 -17.92 15.45 -34.41
C VAL A 267 -18.04 16.28 -35.67
N GLU A 268 -19.09 16.06 -36.46
CA GLU A 268 -19.44 16.99 -37.54
C GLU A 268 -19.72 18.36 -36.87
N GLU A 269 -18.98 19.39 -37.28
CA GLU A 269 -19.17 20.78 -36.83
C GLU A 269 -20.50 21.35 -37.29
#